data_AF-A0A5S6Q388-F1
#
_entry.id   AF-A0A5S6Q388-F1
#
_cell.length_a   1.000
_cell.length_b   1.000
_cell.length_c   1.000
_cell.angle_alpha   90.00
_cell.angle_beta   90.00
_cell.angle_gamma   90.00
#
_symmetry.space_group_name_H-M   'P 1'
#
loop_
_entity.id
_entity.type
_entity.pdbx_description
1 polymer ?
#
loop_
_entity_poly.entity_id
_entity_poly.type
_entity_poly.pdbx_seq_one_letter_code
_entity_poly.pdbx_strand_id
1 'polypeptide(L)'
;MTVPFMRAYAKYVIKICHKRGAHAIGGMSAFIPVKGDPTLNERALAQVTEDKQREVNDGHDGTWVAHPGLVPVAMDIFDKAMPQANQLGKQLIDFEPEAADFVAVPSGNRTEQGLRRNVSVTLGYLEAWLRGSGCVPLYNLMEDAATAEISRSQLWQWVHHDGKLADGRSIAWSLVDKVITEEVDEWKRRGVTSSTLFEAADLLRELVVSKELPEFLTLKAYDKLIKKGL
;
A
#
# COMPACT_ATOMS: atom_id res chain seq x y z
N MET A 1 0.74 -8.71 6.73
CA MET A 1 1.51 -8.42 7.97
C MET A 1 2.27 -9.64 8.53
N THR A 2 2.63 -10.63 7.70
CA THR A 2 3.18 -11.92 8.17
C THR A 2 4.66 -12.11 7.86
N VAL A 3 5.26 -11.27 6.99
CA VAL A 3 6.71 -11.28 6.78
C VAL A 3 7.45 -10.92 8.08
N PRO A 4 8.68 -11.44 8.31
CA PRO A 4 9.31 -11.42 9.63
C PRO A 4 9.35 -10.03 10.29
N PHE A 5 9.88 -9.02 9.59
CA PHE A 5 10.02 -7.68 10.17
C PHE A 5 8.68 -6.98 10.46
N MET A 6 7.68 -7.16 9.60
CA MET A 6 6.33 -6.63 9.85
C MET A 6 5.64 -7.37 10.99
N ARG A 7 5.94 -8.66 11.17
CA ARG A 7 5.39 -9.45 12.26
C ARG A 7 5.97 -9.03 13.60
N ALA A 8 7.27 -8.78 13.64
CA ALA A 8 7.95 -8.22 14.80
C ALA A 8 7.42 -6.83 15.14
N TYR A 9 7.30 -5.95 14.13
CA TYR A 9 6.68 -4.63 14.25
C TYR A 9 5.29 -4.68 14.89
N ALA A 10 4.35 -5.44 14.31
CA ALA A 10 2.96 -5.48 14.77
C ALA A 10 2.85 -5.93 16.23
N LYS A 11 3.53 -7.02 16.60
CA LYS A 11 3.52 -7.54 17.97
C LYS A 11 4.22 -6.60 18.96
N TYR A 12 5.29 -5.94 18.54
CA TYR A 12 6.02 -5.03 19.42
C TYR A 12 5.22 -3.75 19.71
N VAL A 13 4.50 -3.22 18.72
CA VAL A 13 3.53 -2.11 18.93
C VAL A 13 2.51 -2.48 20.01
N ILE A 14 1.89 -3.66 19.90
CA ILE A 14 0.94 -4.17 20.91
C ILE A 14 1.60 -4.23 22.29
N LYS A 15 2.76 -4.89 22.39
CA LYS A 15 3.50 -5.04 23.67
C LYS A 15 3.76 -3.68 24.32
N ILE A 16 4.24 -2.70 23.56
CA ILE A 16 4.59 -1.38 24.10
C ILE A 16 3.35 -0.57 24.47
N CYS A 17 2.34 -0.52 23.60
CA CYS A 17 1.09 0.20 23.88
C CYS A 17 0.43 -0.33 25.15
N HIS A 18 0.23 -1.64 25.25
CA HIS A 18 -0.45 -2.26 26.39
C HIS A 18 0.34 -2.12 27.70
N LYS A 19 1.66 -2.21 27.65
CA LYS A 19 2.54 -1.92 28.81
C LYS A 19 2.35 -0.50 29.35
N ARG A 20 1.90 0.43 28.51
CA ARG A 20 1.67 1.84 28.85
C ARG A 20 0.18 2.19 29.04
N GLY A 21 -0.72 1.21 28.95
CA GLY A 21 -2.17 1.44 29.03
C GLY A 21 -2.74 2.21 27.84
N ALA A 22 -2.06 2.18 26.69
CA ALA A 22 -2.50 2.78 25.44
C ALA A 22 -3.01 1.71 24.47
N HIS A 23 -3.95 2.08 23.58
CA HIS A 23 -4.46 1.17 22.56
C HIS A 23 -3.45 0.93 21.43
N ALA A 24 -3.43 -0.29 20.90
CA ALA A 24 -2.72 -0.72 19.70
C ALA A 24 -3.73 -1.00 18.57
N ILE A 25 -3.73 -0.16 17.53
CA ILE A 25 -4.66 -0.29 16.40
C ILE A 25 -4.02 -1.09 15.25
N GLY A 26 -4.78 -2.02 14.69
CA GLY A 26 -4.42 -2.84 13.53
C GLY A 26 -4.40 -2.05 12.22
N GLY A 27 -4.09 -2.73 11.12
CA GLY A 27 -3.88 -2.10 9.82
C GLY A 27 -5.17 -1.77 9.06
N MET A 28 -4.99 -1.17 7.88
CA MET A 28 -6.06 -0.86 6.94
C MET A 28 -6.49 -2.09 6.12
N SER A 29 -7.79 -2.26 5.91
CA SER A 29 -8.33 -3.01 4.76
C SER A 29 -8.91 -2.05 3.73
N ALA A 30 -8.25 -1.93 2.58
CA ALA A 30 -8.56 -0.95 1.54
C ALA A 30 -9.59 -1.43 0.50
N PHE A 31 -10.14 -2.63 0.64
CA PHE A 31 -10.98 -3.23 -0.41
C PHE A 31 -12.30 -2.47 -0.64
N ILE A 32 -12.63 -2.27 -1.92
CA ILE A 32 -13.90 -1.70 -2.38
C ILE A 32 -14.74 -2.84 -2.98
N PRO A 33 -15.93 -3.15 -2.40
CA PRO A 33 -16.83 -4.15 -2.97
C PRO A 33 -17.18 -3.88 -4.44
N VAL A 34 -17.10 -4.91 -5.27
CA VAL A 34 -17.33 -4.83 -6.71
C VAL A 34 -18.75 -5.26 -7.04
N LYS A 35 -19.52 -4.34 -7.64
CA LYS A 35 -20.90 -4.61 -8.03
C LYS A 35 -20.95 -5.67 -9.14
N GLY A 36 -21.71 -6.74 -8.91
CA GLY A 36 -21.92 -7.80 -9.90
C GLY A 36 -20.81 -8.84 -10.00
N ASP A 37 -19.81 -8.82 -9.10
CA ASP A 37 -18.74 -9.82 -9.06
C ASP A 37 -18.67 -10.50 -7.67
N PRO A 38 -19.55 -11.49 -7.40
CA PRO A 38 -19.59 -12.16 -6.10
C PRO A 38 -18.29 -12.92 -5.81
N THR A 39 -17.65 -13.53 -6.81
CA THR A 39 -16.43 -14.32 -6.63
C THR A 39 -15.25 -13.43 -6.20
N LEU A 40 -15.10 -12.25 -6.80
CA LEU A 40 -14.06 -11.31 -6.38
C LEU A 40 -14.31 -10.78 -4.96
N ASN A 41 -15.57 -10.49 -4.63
CA ASN A 41 -15.96 -10.06 -3.30
C ASN A 41 -15.70 -11.14 -2.25
N GLU A 42 -16.06 -12.40 -2.52
CA GLU A 42 -15.81 -13.52 -1.60
C GLU A 42 -14.32 -13.70 -1.31
N ARG A 43 -13.47 -13.65 -2.35
CA ARG A 43 -12.01 -13.74 -2.17
C ARG A 43 -11.47 -12.60 -1.33
N ALA A 44 -11.90 -11.37 -1.62
CA ALA A 44 -11.47 -10.21 -0.86
C ALA A 44 -11.94 -10.29 0.60
N LEU A 45 -13.20 -10.65 0.84
CA LEU A 45 -13.76 -10.82 2.19
C LEU A 45 -13.05 -11.91 2.98
N ALA A 46 -12.67 -13.02 2.33
CA ALA A 46 -11.86 -14.06 2.97
C ALA A 46 -10.51 -13.51 3.43
N GLN A 47 -9.82 -12.75 2.58
CA GLN A 47 -8.55 -12.10 2.93
C GLN A 47 -8.71 -11.10 4.08
N VAL A 48 -9.74 -10.24 4.02
CA VAL A 48 -10.05 -9.29 5.11
C VAL A 48 -10.30 -10.05 6.40
N THR A 49 -11.07 -11.12 6.35
CA THR A 49 -11.38 -11.95 7.53
C THR A 49 -10.12 -12.54 8.13
N GLU A 50 -9.25 -13.13 7.32
CA GLU A 50 -8.00 -13.72 7.79
C GLU A 50 -7.09 -12.66 8.44
N ASP A 51 -6.95 -11.49 7.81
CA ASP A 51 -6.10 -10.42 8.33
C ASP A 51 -6.65 -9.81 9.62
N LYS A 52 -7.97 -9.59 9.71
CA LYS A 52 -8.59 -9.02 10.92
C LYS A 52 -8.62 -10.02 12.06
N GLN A 53 -8.84 -11.29 11.77
CA GLN A 53 -8.75 -12.35 12.76
C GLN A 53 -7.31 -12.45 13.31
N ARG A 54 -6.30 -12.28 12.47
CA ARG A 54 -4.90 -12.24 12.90
C ARG A 54 -4.63 -11.06 13.81
N GLU A 55 -5.08 -9.86 13.45
CA GLU A 55 -4.89 -8.64 14.23
C GLU A 55 -5.47 -8.76 15.64
N VAL A 56 -6.75 -9.16 15.75
CA VAL A 56 -7.40 -9.33 17.06
C VAL A 56 -6.74 -10.46 17.86
N ASN A 57 -6.35 -11.57 17.20
CA ASN A 57 -5.65 -12.68 17.85
C ASN A 57 -4.25 -12.31 18.35
N ASP A 58 -3.58 -11.33 17.75
CA ASP A 58 -2.30 -10.82 18.25
C ASP A 58 -2.47 -9.92 19.46
N GLY A 59 -3.59 -9.20 19.54
CA GLY A 59 -3.88 -8.28 20.63
C GLY A 59 -4.21 -6.86 20.22
N HIS A 60 -4.48 -6.58 18.94
CA HIS A 60 -4.94 -5.24 18.57
C HIS A 60 -6.30 -4.93 19.20
N ASP A 61 -6.50 -3.67 19.63
CA ASP A 61 -7.73 -3.20 20.27
C ASP A 61 -8.79 -2.72 19.27
N GLY A 62 -8.40 -2.60 18.00
CA GLY A 62 -9.26 -2.16 16.91
C GLY A 62 -8.54 -2.28 15.57
N THR A 63 -9.23 -1.93 14.50
CA THR A 63 -8.75 -2.06 13.12
C THR A 63 -9.30 -0.94 12.23
N TRP A 64 -8.70 -0.73 11.05
CA TRP A 64 -9.19 0.18 10.02
C TRP A 64 -9.79 -0.53 8.81
N VAL A 65 -10.82 0.10 8.22
CA VAL A 65 -11.40 -0.24 6.92
C VAL A 65 -11.60 1.04 6.09
N ALA A 66 -11.42 0.96 4.78
CA ALA A 66 -11.56 2.12 3.88
C ALA A 66 -12.97 2.28 3.30
N HIS A 67 -13.83 1.26 3.43
CA HIS A 67 -15.16 1.25 2.85
C HIS A 67 -16.22 0.85 3.88
N PRO A 68 -17.37 1.57 3.99
CA PRO A 68 -18.42 1.26 4.96
C PRO A 68 -18.94 -0.18 4.91
N GLY A 69 -18.97 -0.78 3.72
CA GLY A 69 -19.40 -2.17 3.53
C GLY A 69 -18.51 -3.21 4.24
N LEU A 70 -17.30 -2.85 4.67
CA LEU A 70 -16.43 -3.73 5.46
C LEU A 70 -16.59 -3.55 6.97
N VAL A 71 -17.31 -2.53 7.43
CA VAL A 71 -17.52 -2.26 8.86
C VAL A 71 -18.19 -3.45 9.56
N PRO A 72 -19.31 -4.01 9.07
CA PRO A 72 -19.96 -5.15 9.75
C PRO A 72 -19.06 -6.38 9.84
N VAL A 73 -18.21 -6.61 8.83
CA VAL A 73 -17.28 -7.74 8.79
C VAL A 73 -16.17 -7.58 9.83
N ALA A 74 -15.57 -6.40 9.89
CA ALA A 74 -14.54 -6.10 10.89
C ALA A 74 -15.12 -6.13 12.31
N MET A 75 -16.32 -5.59 12.52
CA MET A 75 -17.00 -5.62 13.82
C MET A 75 -17.29 -7.05 14.27
N ASP A 76 -17.89 -7.90 13.42
CA ASP A 76 -18.22 -9.28 13.79
C ASP A 76 -16.99 -10.09 14.24
N ILE A 77 -15.83 -9.88 13.59
CA ILE A 77 -14.57 -10.54 13.96
C ILE A 77 -14.08 -10.05 15.32
N PHE A 78 -14.07 -8.74 15.55
CA PHE A 78 -13.60 -8.17 16.81
C PHE A 78 -14.58 -8.47 17.96
N ASP A 79 -15.88 -8.36 17.76
CA ASP A 79 -16.90 -8.67 18.78
C ASP A 79 -16.80 -10.13 19.26
N LYS A 80 -16.49 -11.07 18.35
CA LYS A 80 -16.32 -12.49 18.68
C LYS A 80 -15.02 -12.78 19.43
N ALA A 81 -13.91 -12.17 19.02
CA ALA A 81 -12.57 -12.48 19.55
C ALA A 81 -12.13 -11.56 20.70
N MET A 82 -12.77 -10.40 20.85
CA MET A 82 -12.53 -9.37 21.87
C MET A 82 -13.87 -8.94 22.50
N PRO A 83 -14.44 -9.76 23.41
CA PRO A 83 -15.73 -9.44 24.04
C PRO A 83 -15.66 -8.26 25.03
N GLN A 84 -14.46 -7.85 25.43
CA GLN A 84 -14.21 -6.65 26.22
C GLN A 84 -14.10 -5.41 25.31
N ALA A 85 -14.16 -4.21 25.89
CA ALA A 85 -14.02 -2.98 25.12
C ALA A 85 -12.63 -2.79 24.46
N ASN A 86 -11.62 -3.54 24.90
CA ASN A 86 -10.24 -3.54 24.39
C ASN A 86 -9.46 -4.74 24.96
N GLN A 87 -8.22 -4.92 24.50
CA GLN A 87 -7.28 -5.98 24.90
C GLN A 87 -6.08 -5.47 25.70
N LEU A 88 -6.18 -4.32 26.39
CA LEU A 88 -5.06 -3.77 27.19
C LEU A 88 -4.46 -4.76 28.20
N GLY A 89 -5.25 -5.74 28.68
CA GLY A 89 -4.76 -6.82 29.55
C GLY A 89 -3.81 -7.83 28.89
N LYS A 90 -3.70 -7.84 27.55
CA LYS A 90 -2.89 -8.78 26.77
C LYS A 90 -1.47 -8.24 26.58
N GLN A 91 -0.61 -8.45 27.56
CA GLN A 91 0.68 -7.76 27.68
C GLN A 91 1.83 -8.31 26.80
N LEU A 92 1.64 -9.44 26.10
CA LEU A 92 2.67 -10.11 25.28
C LEU A 92 4.05 -10.21 25.99
N ILE A 93 4.06 -10.57 27.27
CA ILE A 93 5.27 -10.51 28.11
C ILE A 93 6.44 -11.31 27.53
N ASP A 94 6.17 -12.51 27.00
CA ASP A 94 7.17 -13.45 26.48
C ASP A 94 7.68 -13.08 25.07
N PHE A 95 7.15 -12.03 24.44
CA PHE A 95 7.59 -11.60 23.11
C PHE A 95 8.75 -10.61 23.20
N GLU A 96 9.97 -11.09 23.01
CA GLU A 96 11.21 -10.29 23.10
C GLU A 96 11.95 -10.28 21.75
N PRO A 97 11.56 -9.40 20.81
CA PRO A 97 12.26 -9.29 19.54
C PRO A 97 13.60 -8.58 19.71
N GLU A 98 14.54 -8.93 18.84
CA GLU A 98 15.83 -8.27 18.73
C GLU A 98 15.82 -7.20 17.61
N ALA A 99 16.82 -6.32 17.61
CA ALA A 99 16.96 -5.30 16.55
C ALA A 99 17.00 -5.92 15.14
N ALA A 100 17.59 -7.11 15.01
CA ALA A 100 17.69 -7.85 13.76
C ALA A 100 16.30 -8.25 13.20
N ASP A 101 15.32 -8.51 14.06
CA ASP A 101 13.97 -8.90 13.61
C ASP A 101 13.30 -7.76 12.85
N PHE A 102 13.52 -6.50 13.24
CA PHE A 102 12.91 -5.33 12.62
C PHE A 102 13.54 -4.92 11.28
N VAL A 103 14.72 -5.45 10.96
CA VAL A 103 15.46 -5.13 9.72
C VAL A 103 15.65 -6.34 8.82
N ALA A 104 15.04 -7.48 9.17
CA ALA A 104 15.07 -8.69 8.37
C ALA A 104 14.44 -8.45 6.98
N VAL A 105 15.25 -8.57 5.93
CA VAL A 105 14.80 -8.37 4.55
C VAL A 105 13.76 -9.44 4.17
N PRO A 106 12.57 -9.06 3.68
CA PRO A 106 11.56 -10.02 3.29
C PRO A 106 12.00 -10.83 2.07
N SER A 107 11.74 -12.14 2.08
CA SER A 107 11.91 -13.01 0.92
C SER A 107 10.78 -12.81 -0.09
N GLY A 108 11.09 -12.87 -1.38
CA GLY A 108 10.09 -12.80 -2.44
C GLY A 108 10.71 -12.54 -3.81
N ASN A 109 9.87 -12.61 -4.85
CA ASN A 109 10.28 -12.40 -6.22
C ASN A 109 9.84 -11.02 -6.72
N ARG A 110 10.66 -10.39 -7.56
CA ARG A 110 10.28 -9.21 -8.34
C ARG A 110 9.73 -9.70 -9.67
N THR A 111 8.46 -9.47 -9.97
CA THR A 111 7.82 -9.96 -11.20
C THR A 111 7.52 -8.81 -12.16
N GLU A 112 7.43 -9.08 -13.46
CA GLU A 112 7.02 -8.04 -14.43
C GLU A 112 5.62 -7.52 -14.09
N GLN A 113 4.71 -8.40 -13.67
CA GLN A 113 3.38 -8.00 -13.21
C GLN A 113 3.45 -7.03 -12.03
N GLY A 114 4.32 -7.28 -11.04
CA GLY A 114 4.53 -6.36 -9.92
C GLY A 114 5.11 -5.02 -10.34
N LEU A 115 6.07 -5.02 -11.26
CA LEU A 115 6.63 -3.79 -11.84
C LEU A 115 5.55 -2.97 -12.56
N ARG A 116 4.78 -3.60 -13.45
CA ARG A 116 3.66 -2.95 -14.15
C ARG A 116 2.61 -2.42 -13.18
N ARG A 117 2.29 -3.19 -12.14
CA ARG A 117 1.38 -2.77 -11.09
C ARG A 117 1.86 -1.51 -10.38
N ASN A 118 3.13 -1.45 -9.99
CA ASN A 118 3.71 -0.27 -9.33
C ASN A 118 3.66 0.96 -10.23
N VAL A 119 3.99 0.81 -11.52
CA VAL A 119 3.88 1.90 -12.50
C VAL A 119 2.44 2.37 -12.60
N SER A 120 1.50 1.45 -12.81
CA SER A 120 0.11 1.78 -13.07
C SER A 120 -0.60 2.41 -11.87
N VAL A 121 -0.34 1.93 -10.66
CA VAL A 121 -0.87 2.52 -9.41
C VAL A 121 -0.31 3.91 -9.20
N THR A 122 1.01 4.10 -9.35
CA THR A 122 1.61 5.42 -9.15
C THR A 122 1.11 6.42 -10.19
N LEU A 123 1.05 6.02 -11.46
CA LEU A 123 0.53 6.86 -12.55
C LEU A 123 -0.92 7.27 -12.27
N GLY A 124 -1.78 6.32 -11.92
CA GLY A 124 -3.18 6.61 -11.65
C GLY A 124 -3.41 7.45 -10.40
N TYR A 125 -2.61 7.23 -9.36
CA TYR A 125 -2.66 8.06 -8.16
C TYR A 125 -2.23 9.50 -8.45
N LEU A 126 -1.09 9.70 -9.12
CA LEU A 126 -0.59 11.03 -9.48
C LEU A 126 -1.56 11.77 -10.42
N GLU A 127 -2.17 11.07 -11.39
CA GLU A 127 -3.17 11.66 -12.27
C GLU A 127 -4.37 12.20 -11.48
N ALA A 128 -4.92 11.39 -10.58
CA ALA A 128 -6.05 11.79 -9.74
C ALA A 128 -5.67 12.89 -8.74
N TRP A 129 -4.49 12.79 -8.15
CA TRP A 129 -3.96 13.75 -7.20
C TRP A 129 -3.76 15.13 -7.87
N LEU A 130 -3.25 15.17 -9.10
CA LEU A 130 -3.11 16.40 -9.90
C LEU A 130 -4.46 16.98 -10.39
N ARG A 131 -5.56 16.24 -10.24
CA ARG A 131 -6.94 16.74 -10.38
C ARG A 131 -7.58 17.14 -9.05
N GLY A 132 -6.83 17.11 -7.95
CA GLY A 132 -7.31 17.48 -6.61
C GLY A 132 -7.94 16.32 -5.81
N SER A 133 -7.72 15.06 -6.20
CA SER A 133 -8.25 13.89 -5.49
C SER A 133 -7.16 13.04 -4.88
N GLY A 134 -7.03 13.05 -3.55
CA GLY A 134 -6.03 12.27 -2.81
C GLY A 134 -6.47 10.87 -2.34
N CYS A 135 -7.76 10.54 -2.49
CA CYS A 135 -8.37 9.24 -2.16
C CYS A 135 -8.93 8.63 -3.44
N VAL A 136 -8.32 7.55 -3.93
CA VAL A 136 -8.46 7.15 -5.34
C VAL A 136 -8.83 5.67 -5.45
N PRO A 137 -9.98 5.32 -6.02
CA PRO A 137 -10.30 3.93 -6.31
C PRO A 137 -9.45 3.43 -7.48
N LEU A 138 -8.47 2.56 -7.21
CA LEU A 138 -7.65 1.91 -8.22
C LEU A 138 -7.72 0.40 -8.03
N TYR A 139 -8.20 -0.29 -9.07
CA TYR A 139 -8.25 -1.76 -9.08
C TYR A 139 -8.98 -2.38 -7.87
N ASN A 140 -10.12 -1.79 -7.52
CA ASN A 140 -10.97 -2.20 -6.40
C ASN A 140 -10.32 -2.03 -5.02
N LEU A 141 -9.29 -1.20 -4.92
CA LEU A 141 -8.70 -0.74 -3.67
C LEU A 141 -8.86 0.77 -3.56
N MET A 142 -9.13 1.25 -2.36
CA MET A 142 -9.11 2.68 -2.05
C MET A 142 -7.68 3.08 -1.71
N GLU A 143 -6.99 3.64 -2.69
CA GLU A 143 -5.57 4.00 -2.57
C GLU A 143 -5.40 5.44 -2.07
N ASP A 144 -4.35 5.63 -1.27
CA ASP A 144 -3.86 6.93 -0.83
C ASP A 144 -2.42 7.15 -1.29
N ALA A 145 -1.79 8.22 -0.79
CA ALA A 145 -0.43 8.58 -1.17
C ALA A 145 0.58 7.48 -0.83
N ALA A 146 0.39 6.74 0.27
CA ALA A 146 1.34 5.73 0.72
C ALA A 146 1.46 4.58 -0.28
N THR A 147 0.38 4.20 -0.97
CA THR A 147 0.43 3.19 -2.03
C THR A 147 1.29 3.65 -3.21
N ALA A 148 1.15 4.91 -3.62
CA ALA A 148 2.00 5.48 -4.67
C ALA A 148 3.47 5.62 -4.20
N GLU A 149 3.69 5.96 -2.93
CA GLU A 149 5.02 6.10 -2.34
C GLU A 149 5.79 4.78 -2.31
N ILE A 150 5.18 3.69 -1.84
CA ILE A 150 5.84 2.38 -1.84
C ILE A 150 6.09 1.90 -3.28
N SER A 151 5.12 2.12 -4.18
CA SER A 151 5.21 1.72 -5.59
C SER A 151 6.38 2.40 -6.29
N ARG A 152 6.49 3.73 -6.21
CA ARG A 152 7.60 4.49 -6.83
C ARG A 152 8.94 4.23 -6.15
N SER A 153 8.94 4.01 -4.83
CA SER A 153 10.19 3.74 -4.09
C SER A 153 10.75 2.37 -4.46
N GLN A 154 9.90 1.37 -4.70
CA GLN A 154 10.34 0.07 -5.24
C GLN A 154 10.92 0.21 -6.65
N LEU A 155 10.27 0.96 -7.54
CA LEU A 155 10.79 1.22 -8.89
C LEU A 155 12.16 1.93 -8.83
N TRP A 156 12.28 2.99 -8.03
CA TRP A 156 13.53 3.70 -7.80
C TRP A 156 14.62 2.75 -7.27
N GLN A 157 14.33 1.98 -6.23
CA GLN A 157 15.29 1.06 -5.61
C GLN A 157 15.78 0.01 -6.62
N TRP A 158 14.88 -0.53 -7.44
CA TRP A 158 15.26 -1.54 -8.43
C TRP A 158 16.13 -0.97 -9.55
N VAL A 159 15.86 0.26 -9.99
CA VAL A 159 16.68 0.95 -11.01
C VAL A 159 18.07 1.30 -10.47
N HIS A 160 18.18 1.68 -9.20
CA HIS A 160 19.44 2.16 -8.61
C HIS A 160 20.33 1.08 -8.00
N HIS A 161 19.79 -0.12 -7.75
CA HIS A 161 20.51 -1.22 -7.10
C HIS A 161 20.44 -2.53 -7.91
N ASP A 162 20.59 -2.42 -9.23
CA ASP A 162 20.68 -3.55 -10.17
C ASP A 162 19.60 -4.63 -9.95
N GLY A 163 18.37 -4.17 -9.73
CA GLY A 163 17.24 -5.04 -9.49
C GLY A 163 16.99 -5.96 -10.67
N LYS A 164 16.64 -7.22 -10.40
CA LYS A 164 16.30 -8.21 -11.44
C LYS A 164 14.90 -8.73 -11.27
N LEU A 165 14.21 -8.91 -12.38
CA LEU A 165 12.98 -9.69 -12.42
C LEU A 165 13.29 -11.17 -12.16
N ALA A 166 12.27 -11.93 -11.78
CA ALA A 166 12.36 -13.36 -11.50
C ALA A 166 12.84 -14.18 -12.71
N ASP A 167 12.66 -13.67 -13.94
CA ASP A 167 13.17 -14.26 -15.18
C ASP A 167 14.59 -13.81 -15.56
N GLY A 168 15.26 -13.07 -14.67
CA GLY A 168 16.64 -12.63 -14.84
C GLY A 168 16.82 -11.31 -15.59
N ARG A 169 15.78 -10.74 -16.21
CA ARG A 169 15.87 -9.42 -16.86
C ARG A 169 16.22 -8.33 -15.84
N SER A 170 17.12 -7.43 -16.23
CA SER A 170 17.47 -6.26 -15.42
C SER A 170 16.33 -5.25 -15.41
N ILE A 171 16.00 -4.72 -14.24
CA ILE A 171 15.07 -3.61 -14.04
C ILE A 171 15.83 -2.30 -14.24
N ALA A 172 16.31 -2.09 -15.48
CA ALA A 172 16.96 -0.83 -15.86
C ALA A 172 15.93 0.27 -16.09
N TRP A 173 16.38 1.54 -16.08
CA TRP A 173 15.54 2.69 -16.39
C TRP A 173 14.76 2.53 -17.71
N SER A 174 15.40 2.02 -18.76
CA SER A 174 14.77 1.80 -20.07
C SER A 174 13.58 0.83 -20.02
N LEU A 175 13.61 -0.18 -19.15
CA LEU A 175 12.48 -1.08 -18.95
C LEU A 175 11.33 -0.36 -18.22
N VAL A 176 11.63 0.40 -17.18
CA VAL A 176 10.60 1.12 -16.42
C VAL A 176 9.95 2.21 -17.29
N ASP A 177 10.73 2.99 -18.03
CA ASP A 177 10.21 4.03 -18.93
C ASP A 177 9.36 3.46 -20.08
N LYS A 178 9.77 2.30 -20.63
CA LYS A 178 8.95 1.55 -21.58
C LYS A 178 7.59 1.20 -20.97
N VAL A 179 7.58 0.67 -19.75
CA VAL A 179 6.34 0.29 -19.07
C VAL A 179 5.48 1.52 -18.73
N ILE A 180 6.07 2.64 -18.32
CA ILE A 180 5.34 3.91 -18.14
C ILE A 180 4.63 4.31 -19.44
N THR A 181 5.33 4.22 -20.57
CA THR A 181 4.75 4.54 -21.88
C THR A 181 3.60 3.60 -22.25
N GLU A 182 3.78 2.29 -22.06
CA GLU A 182 2.73 1.29 -22.31
C GLU A 182 1.49 1.49 -21.43
N GLU A 183 1.67 1.85 -20.15
CA GLU A 183 0.56 2.16 -19.24
C GLU A 183 -0.16 3.45 -19.64
N VAL A 184 0.56 4.50 -20.05
CA VAL A 184 -0.05 5.71 -20.60
C VAL A 184 -0.90 5.38 -21.83
N ASP A 185 -0.41 4.52 -22.73
CA ASP A 185 -1.17 4.14 -23.92
C ASP A 185 -2.39 3.25 -23.62
N GLU A 186 -2.30 2.41 -22.59
CA GLU A 186 -3.47 1.66 -22.07
C GLU A 186 -4.53 2.61 -21.51
N TRP A 187 -4.14 3.65 -20.76
CA TRP A 187 -5.07 4.67 -20.25
C TRP A 187 -5.74 5.46 -21.37
N LYS A 188 -4.99 5.83 -22.42
CA LYS A 188 -5.56 6.44 -23.63
C LYS A 188 -6.57 5.53 -24.31
N ARG A 189 -6.27 4.23 -24.44
CA ARG A 189 -7.22 3.24 -25.01
C ARG A 189 -8.50 3.12 -24.19
N ARG A 190 -8.45 3.38 -22.88
CA ARG A 190 -9.62 3.46 -21.99
C ARG A 190 -10.35 4.82 -22.05
N GLY A 191 -9.92 5.74 -22.91
CA GLY A 191 -10.53 7.06 -23.11
C GLY A 191 -9.98 8.16 -22.21
N VAL A 192 -8.92 7.91 -21.43
CA VAL A 192 -8.27 8.93 -20.61
C VAL A 192 -7.14 9.60 -21.40
N THR A 193 -7.42 10.78 -21.96
CA THR A 193 -6.45 11.53 -22.79
C THR A 193 -6.24 12.96 -22.25
N SER A 194 -6.19 13.12 -20.93
CA SER A 194 -6.00 14.43 -20.29
C SER A 194 -4.53 14.87 -20.35
N SER A 195 -4.27 16.18 -20.38
CA SER A 195 -2.92 16.72 -20.17
C SER A 195 -2.34 16.27 -18.82
N THR A 196 -3.20 16.12 -17.81
CA THR A 196 -2.84 15.64 -16.48
C THR A 196 -2.24 14.24 -16.48
N LEU A 197 -2.69 13.34 -17.36
CA LEU A 197 -2.09 12.01 -17.48
C LEU A 197 -0.62 12.09 -17.91
N PHE A 198 -0.30 12.96 -18.87
CA PHE A 198 1.07 13.15 -19.31
C PHE A 198 1.93 13.81 -18.23
N GLU A 199 1.39 14.81 -17.53
CA GLU A 199 2.08 15.44 -16.40
C GLU A 199 2.36 14.46 -15.26
N ALA A 200 1.43 13.54 -14.97
CA ALA A 200 1.59 12.48 -14.00
C ALA A 200 2.68 11.48 -14.43
N ALA A 201 2.70 11.11 -15.71
CA ALA A 201 3.74 10.23 -16.26
C ALA A 201 5.12 10.89 -16.19
N ASP A 202 5.24 12.18 -16.55
CA ASP A 202 6.50 12.91 -16.47
C ASP A 202 6.99 13.06 -15.03
N LEU A 203 6.07 13.32 -14.09
CA LEU A 203 6.40 13.34 -12.67
C LEU A 203 6.87 11.97 -12.17
N LEU A 204 6.20 10.88 -12.58
CA LEU A 204 6.63 9.52 -12.25
C LEU A 204 8.04 9.24 -12.77
N ARG A 205 8.33 9.60 -14.03
CA ARG A 205 9.67 9.47 -14.61
C ARG A 205 10.72 10.21 -13.79
N GLU A 206 10.43 11.47 -13.45
CA GLU A 206 11.30 12.32 -12.65
C GLU A 206 11.59 11.72 -11.26
N LEU A 207 10.56 11.17 -10.60
CA LEU A 207 10.71 10.55 -9.28
C LEU A 207 11.55 9.27 -9.33
N VAL A 208 11.43 8.47 -10.40
CA VAL A 208 12.15 7.19 -10.53
C VAL A 208 13.60 7.38 -10.94
N VAL A 209 13.92 8.35 -11.81
CA VAL A 209 15.29 8.58 -12.30
C VAL A 209 16.12 9.53 -11.43
N SER A 210 15.50 10.13 -10.41
CA SER A 210 16.19 11.04 -9.48
C SER A 210 17.40 10.36 -8.83
N LYS A 211 18.55 11.05 -8.83
CA LYS A 211 19.81 10.53 -8.27
C LYS A 211 19.68 10.10 -6.80
N GLU A 212 18.94 10.88 -6.02
CA GLU A 212 18.59 10.56 -4.64
C GLU A 212 17.10 10.25 -4.59
N LEU A 213 16.71 9.28 -3.76
CA LEU A 213 15.31 8.94 -3.53
C LEU A 213 14.62 10.17 -2.94
N PRO A 214 13.65 10.80 -3.64
CA PRO A 214 12.91 11.93 -3.08
C PRO A 214 12.20 11.50 -1.79
N GLU A 215 12.17 12.34 -0.76
CA GLU A 215 11.53 11.98 0.52
C GLU A 215 10.03 11.70 0.33
N PHE A 216 9.33 12.62 -0.35
CA PHE A 216 7.90 12.49 -0.63
C PHE A 216 7.57 12.90 -2.06
N LEU A 217 6.74 12.10 -2.74
CA LEU A 217 6.21 12.43 -4.07
C LEU A 217 5.34 13.70 -4.02
N THR A 218 4.69 13.94 -2.87
CA THR A 218 3.73 15.03 -2.69
C THR A 218 4.37 16.39 -2.79
N LEU A 219 5.65 16.56 -2.46
CA LEU A 219 6.33 17.86 -2.56
C LEU A 219 6.36 18.36 -4.00
N LYS A 220 6.85 17.53 -4.92
CA LYS A 220 6.89 17.87 -6.36
C LYS A 220 5.50 17.93 -6.99
N ALA A 221 4.59 17.07 -6.52
CA ALA A 221 3.22 17.09 -6.99
C ALA A 221 2.54 18.42 -6.58
N TYR A 222 2.76 18.89 -5.35
CA TYR A 222 2.19 20.15 -4.80
C TYR A 222 2.61 21.38 -5.56
N ASP A 223 3.86 21.46 -5.99
CA ASP A 223 4.31 22.53 -6.89
C ASP A 223 3.49 22.59 -8.20
N LYS A 224 3.00 21.44 -8.70
CA LYS A 224 2.17 21.39 -9.90
C LYS A 224 0.72 21.79 -9.63
N LEU A 225 0.14 21.44 -8.47
CA LEU A 225 -1.21 21.90 -8.09
C LEU A 225 -1.26 23.42 -7.91
N ILE A 226 -0.30 23.99 -7.17
CA ILE A 226 -0.22 25.44 -6.97
C ILE A 226 -0.15 26.17 -8.31
N LYS A 227 0.67 25.66 -9.25
CA LYS A 227 0.78 26.24 -10.61
C LYS A 227 -0.53 26.17 -11.41
N LYS A 228 -1.42 25.21 -11.10
CA LYS A 228 -2.75 25.08 -11.69
C LYS A 228 -3.82 25.92 -10.97
N GLY A 229 -3.49 26.56 -9.85
CA GLY A 229 -4.45 27.31 -9.04
C GLY A 229 -5.41 26.44 -8.24
N LEU A 230 -5.00 25.20 -7.93
CA LEU A 230 -5.70 24.27 -7.04
C LEU A 230 -5.07 24.24 -5.65
#